data_AF-A0A972ESG4-F1
#
_entry.id   AF-A0A972ESG4-F1
#
_cell.length_a   1.000
_cell.length_b   1.000
_cell.length_c   1.000
_cell.angle_alpha   90.00
_cell.angle_beta   90.00
_cell.angle_gamma   90.00
#
_symmetry.space_group_name_H-M   'P 1'
#
loop_
_entity.id
_entity.type
_entity.pdbx_description
1 polymer ?
#
loop_
_entity_poly.entity_id
_entity_poly.type
_entity_poly.pdbx_seq_one_letter_code
_entity_poly.pdbx_strand_id
1 'polypeptide(L)'
;MNPMDIVLGVIGIALSVMVFSYLLGDNFFFRAALYILVGVSSGYAAAVLVTKVILPRLVEPLKQSGTDAFWLGLVPLALCVLLVLMLVPRTVKAGTLPLAFLAGTGAAVAIAGISRGTLAPQLLSVVNRFSPELLRANAGVNWGGIVEALFILLGVISVLFYFHHHLSRKSGGTQRQLLVEGISSVGQIFLGISLGMLFVGFFSAALTALIARMLWLKEFILALLAG
;
A
#
# COMPACT_ATOMS: atom_id res chain seq x y z
N MET A 1 -37.27 8.94 -4.73
CA MET A 1 -36.05 8.45 -4.02
C MET A 1 -36.41 7.96 -2.62
N ASN A 2 -35.68 7.00 -2.01
CA ASN A 2 -35.93 6.68 -0.60
C ASN A 2 -35.43 7.83 0.29
N PRO A 3 -36.07 8.09 1.45
CA PRO A 3 -35.65 9.17 2.35
C PRO A 3 -34.20 8.98 2.83
N MET A 4 -33.73 7.74 2.96
CA MET A 4 -32.34 7.42 3.31
C MET A 4 -31.35 7.87 2.22
N ASP A 5 -31.69 7.71 0.95
CA ASP A 5 -30.82 8.08 -0.17
C ASP A 5 -30.64 9.60 -0.25
N ILE A 6 -31.69 10.35 0.09
CA ILE A 6 -31.66 11.82 0.15
C ILE A 6 -30.71 12.25 1.29
N VAL A 7 -30.86 11.68 2.48
CA VAL A 7 -30.01 12.03 3.64
C VAL A 7 -28.54 11.72 3.34
N LEU A 8 -28.25 10.52 2.84
CA LEU A 8 -26.89 10.12 2.47
C LEU A 8 -26.31 11.00 1.36
N GLY A 9 -27.14 11.36 0.37
CA GLY A 9 -26.74 12.26 -0.70
C GLY A 9 -26.38 13.66 -0.20
N VAL A 10 -27.20 14.25 0.67
CA VAL A 10 -26.95 15.56 1.28
C VAL A 10 -25.66 15.54 2.11
N ILE A 11 -25.46 14.52 2.94
CA ILE A 11 -24.22 14.34 3.72
C ILE A 11 -23.01 14.22 2.77
N GLY A 12 -23.15 13.42 1.72
CA GLY A 12 -22.10 13.24 0.71
C GLY A 12 -21.72 14.55 0.02
N ILE A 13 -22.71 15.38 -0.36
CA ILE A 13 -22.48 16.69 -0.96
C ILE A 13 -21.77 17.62 0.03
N ALA A 14 -22.30 17.72 1.26
CA ALA A 14 -21.72 18.56 2.30
C ALA A 14 -20.25 18.20 2.52
N LEU A 15 -19.93 16.91 2.73
CA LEU A 15 -18.56 16.45 2.91
C LEU A 15 -17.68 16.72 1.68
N SER A 16 -18.22 16.59 0.46
CA SER A 16 -17.45 16.89 -0.75
C SER A 16 -17.09 18.37 -0.83
N VAL A 17 -18.05 19.26 -0.61
CA VAL A 17 -17.81 20.70 -0.59
C VAL A 17 -16.82 21.07 0.52
N MET A 18 -16.95 20.46 1.70
CA MET A 18 -16.01 20.67 2.81
C MET A 18 -14.58 20.27 2.45
N VAL A 19 -14.38 19.14 1.75
CA VAL A 19 -13.05 18.71 1.28
C VAL A 19 -12.53 19.64 0.17
N PHE A 20 -13.36 19.99 -0.81
CA PHE A 20 -12.98 20.91 -1.89
C PHE A 20 -12.69 22.33 -1.40
N SER A 21 -13.23 22.74 -0.26
CA SER A 21 -12.90 24.03 0.38
C SER A 21 -11.40 24.21 0.61
N TYR A 22 -10.61 23.15 0.63
CA TYR A 22 -9.14 23.24 0.67
C TYR A 22 -8.54 24.08 -0.46
N LEU A 23 -9.17 24.09 -1.65
CA LEU A 23 -8.72 24.91 -2.78
C LEU A 23 -8.78 26.42 -2.47
N LEU A 24 -9.63 26.82 -1.53
CA LEU A 24 -9.81 28.20 -1.09
C LEU A 24 -8.92 28.55 0.13
N GLY A 25 -8.13 27.59 0.64
CA GLY A 25 -7.31 27.73 1.83
C GLY A 25 -7.68 26.76 2.96
N ASP A 26 -6.95 26.86 4.07
CA ASP A 26 -7.18 26.04 5.27
C ASP A 26 -8.33 26.60 6.12
N ASN A 27 -9.53 26.07 5.88
CA ASN A 27 -10.78 26.54 6.48
C ASN A 27 -11.30 25.57 7.55
N PHE A 28 -12.13 26.04 8.47
CA PHE A 28 -12.77 25.20 9.50
C PHE A 28 -13.49 23.97 8.89
N PHE A 29 -14.20 24.18 7.79
CA PHE A 29 -14.92 23.11 7.07
C PHE A 29 -14.00 22.00 6.58
N PHE A 30 -12.85 22.36 6.00
CA PHE A 30 -11.87 21.38 5.56
C PHE A 30 -11.31 20.57 6.74
N ARG A 31 -10.93 21.23 7.83
CA ARG A 31 -10.42 20.57 9.04
C ARG A 31 -11.45 19.63 9.65
N ALA A 32 -12.72 20.05 9.72
CA ALA A 32 -13.81 19.22 10.22
C ALA A 32 -14.00 17.96 9.36
N ALA A 33 -14.01 18.09 8.04
CA ALA A 33 -14.09 16.93 7.14
C ALA A 33 -12.89 15.99 7.32
N LEU A 34 -11.68 16.54 7.49
CA LEU A 34 -10.47 15.76 7.73
C LEU A 34 -10.51 15.01 9.08
N TYR A 35 -10.99 15.66 10.15
CA TYR A 35 -11.15 14.99 11.46
C TYR A 35 -12.22 13.89 11.41
N ILE A 36 -13.34 14.12 10.71
CA ILE A 36 -14.35 13.08 10.49
C ILE A 36 -13.74 11.91 9.71
N LEU A 37 -13.01 12.19 8.63
CA LEU A 37 -12.37 11.16 7.81
C LEU A 37 -11.41 10.31 8.65
N VAL A 38 -10.47 10.95 9.35
CA VAL A 38 -9.47 10.24 10.18
C VAL A 38 -10.14 9.51 11.35
N GLY A 39 -11.16 10.13 11.98
CA GLY A 39 -11.93 9.52 13.06
C GLY A 39 -12.68 8.27 12.62
N VAL A 40 -13.39 8.34 11.49
CA VAL A 40 -14.11 7.19 10.93
C VAL A 40 -13.15 6.10 10.46
N SER A 41 -12.04 6.46 9.79
CA SER A 41 -11.04 5.49 9.34
C SER A 41 -10.38 4.75 10.51
N SER A 42 -9.97 5.48 11.56
CA SER A 42 -9.35 4.89 12.75
C SER A 42 -10.36 4.08 13.57
N GLY A 43 -11.60 4.56 13.70
CA GLY A 43 -12.69 3.83 14.36
C GLY A 43 -13.06 2.53 13.65
N TYR A 44 -13.16 2.56 12.31
CA TYR A 44 -13.37 1.35 11.52
C TYR A 44 -12.21 0.36 11.69
N ALA A 45 -10.96 0.84 11.60
CA ALA A 45 -9.79 0.00 11.84
C ALA A 45 -9.81 -0.64 13.23
N ALA A 46 -10.15 0.13 14.28
CA ALA A 46 -10.31 -0.39 15.64
C ALA A 46 -11.40 -1.46 15.73
N ALA A 47 -12.57 -1.21 15.12
CA ALA A 47 -13.67 -2.18 15.09
C ALA A 47 -13.26 -3.48 14.40
N VAL A 48 -12.55 -3.40 13.27
CA VAL A 48 -12.00 -4.57 12.57
C VAL A 48 -10.99 -5.31 13.44
N LEU A 49 -10.07 -4.61 14.10
CA LEU A 49 -9.10 -5.25 15.00
C LEU A 49 -9.80 -5.98 16.16
N VAL A 50 -10.80 -5.36 16.79
CA VAL A 50 -11.55 -5.99 17.87
C VAL A 50 -12.29 -7.23 17.38
N THR A 51 -13.04 -7.11 16.27
CA THR A 51 -13.94 -8.17 15.79
C THR A 51 -13.24 -9.28 15.02
N LYS A 52 -12.15 -8.98 14.31
CA LYS A 52 -11.44 -9.93 13.44
C LYS A 52 -10.11 -10.41 14.00
N VAL A 53 -9.57 -9.75 15.03
CA VAL A 53 -8.29 -10.14 15.63
C VAL A 53 -8.45 -10.45 17.12
N ILE A 54 -8.83 -9.48 17.95
CA ILE A 54 -8.81 -9.65 19.41
C ILE A 54 -9.84 -10.70 19.85
N LEU A 55 -11.09 -10.57 19.45
CA LEU A 55 -12.13 -11.54 19.81
C LEU A 55 -11.79 -12.97 19.35
N PRO A 56 -11.52 -13.22 18.05
CA PRO A 56 -11.31 -14.59 17.58
C PRO A 56 -9.94 -15.17 17.94
N ARG A 57 -8.88 -14.36 18.09
CA ARG A 57 -7.53 -14.88 18.34
C ARG A 57 -7.09 -14.83 19.79
N LEU A 58 -7.73 -14.02 20.63
CA LEU A 58 -7.41 -13.93 22.06
C LEU A 58 -8.58 -14.44 22.90
N VAL A 59 -9.77 -13.89 22.73
CA VAL A 59 -10.89 -14.16 23.66
C VAL A 59 -11.52 -15.54 23.44
N GLU A 60 -11.77 -15.94 22.20
CA GLU A 60 -12.38 -17.24 21.89
C GLU A 60 -11.52 -18.43 22.34
N PRO A 61 -10.20 -18.49 22.07
CA PRO A 61 -9.35 -19.59 22.54
C PRO A 61 -9.26 -19.70 24.07
N LEU A 62 -9.34 -18.57 24.78
CA LEU A 62 -9.29 -18.55 26.25
C LEU A 62 -10.57 -19.08 26.91
N LYS A 63 -11.69 -19.13 26.19
CA LYS A 63 -12.95 -19.71 26.69
C LYS A 63 -12.94 -21.24 26.68
N GLN A 64 -12.12 -21.86 25.85
CA GLN A 64 -12.06 -23.32 25.68
C GLN A 64 -10.86 -23.90 26.44
N SER A 65 -11.01 -24.04 27.76
CA SER A 65 -9.95 -24.56 28.62
C SER A 65 -9.56 -26.00 28.26
N GLY A 66 -8.26 -26.29 28.21
CA GLY A 66 -7.72 -27.64 27.97
C GLY A 66 -7.36 -27.98 26.53
N THR A 67 -7.55 -27.06 25.57
CA THR A 67 -7.13 -27.23 24.17
C THR A 67 -5.76 -26.56 23.91
N ASP A 68 -5.01 -27.01 22.91
CA ASP A 68 -3.74 -26.39 22.49
C ASP A 68 -3.89 -24.88 22.21
N ALA A 69 -5.06 -24.48 21.67
CA ALA A 69 -5.40 -23.09 21.40
C ALA A 69 -5.46 -22.23 22.68
N PHE A 70 -5.87 -22.79 23.82
CA PHE A 70 -5.88 -22.10 25.10
C PHE A 70 -4.46 -21.78 25.57
N TRP A 71 -3.57 -22.78 25.51
CA TRP A 71 -2.17 -22.62 25.88
C TRP A 71 -1.44 -21.61 24.99
N LEU A 72 -1.71 -21.64 23.68
CA LEU A 72 -1.17 -20.65 22.74
C LEU A 72 -1.73 -19.23 22.98
N GLY A 73 -3.00 -19.11 23.39
CA GLY A 73 -3.65 -17.83 23.70
C GLY A 73 -3.12 -17.14 24.95
N LEU A 74 -2.51 -17.87 25.89
CA LEU A 74 -1.88 -17.31 27.09
C LEU A 74 -0.66 -16.45 26.77
N VAL A 75 0.09 -16.78 25.71
CA VAL A 75 1.31 -16.05 25.35
C VAL A 75 0.98 -14.60 24.92
N PRO A 76 0.07 -14.35 23.96
CA PRO A 76 -0.38 -12.98 23.66
C PRO A 76 -1.00 -12.28 24.87
N LEU A 77 -1.77 -12.99 25.70
CA LEU A 77 -2.36 -12.41 26.91
C LEU A 77 -1.28 -11.90 27.88
N ALA A 78 -0.25 -12.70 28.14
CA ALA A 78 0.87 -12.31 28.98
C ALA A 78 1.60 -11.07 28.42
N LEU A 79 1.82 -11.01 27.10
CA LEU A 79 2.41 -9.84 26.46
C LEU A 79 1.53 -8.58 26.58
N CYS A 80 0.21 -8.72 26.46
CA CYS A 80 -0.74 -7.62 26.69
C CYS A 80 -0.69 -7.13 28.14
N VAL A 81 -0.65 -8.04 29.12
CA VAL A 81 -0.52 -7.68 30.54
C VAL A 81 0.79 -6.93 30.81
N LEU A 82 1.90 -7.41 30.25
CA LEU A 82 3.20 -6.73 30.37
C LEU A 82 3.20 -5.33 29.74
N LEU A 83 2.49 -5.12 28.62
CA LEU A 83 2.29 -3.79 28.04
C LEU A 83 1.46 -2.88 28.94
N VAL A 84 0.39 -3.39 29.55
CA VAL A 84 -0.42 -2.59 30.48
C VAL A 84 0.40 -2.20 31.72
N LEU A 85 1.22 -3.12 32.24
CA LEU A 85 2.12 -2.84 33.36
C LEU A 85 3.16 -1.76 33.03
N MET A 86 3.53 -1.57 31.76
CA MET A 86 4.44 -0.50 31.35
C MET A 86 3.88 0.91 31.58
N LEU A 87 2.55 1.08 31.67
CA LEU A 87 1.93 2.39 31.95
C LEU A 87 2.30 2.91 33.35
N VAL A 88 2.71 2.03 34.27
CA VAL A 88 3.16 2.41 35.61
C VAL A 88 4.68 2.66 35.59
N PRO A 89 5.17 3.82 36.06
CA PRO A 89 6.58 4.21 35.94
C PRO A 89 7.57 3.24 36.62
N ARG A 90 7.11 2.46 37.61
CA ARG A 90 7.94 1.47 38.32
C ARG A 90 8.17 0.17 37.53
N THR A 91 7.32 -0.14 36.56
CA THR A 91 7.31 -1.41 35.81
C THR A 91 7.60 -1.24 34.32
N VAL A 92 8.14 -0.09 33.91
CA VAL A 92 8.45 0.25 32.52
C VAL A 92 9.31 -0.82 31.82
N LYS A 93 10.25 -1.45 32.55
CA LYS A 93 11.11 -2.53 32.01
C LYS A 93 10.33 -3.78 31.57
N ALA A 94 9.14 -4.02 32.13
CA ALA A 94 8.27 -5.13 31.76
C ALA A 94 7.75 -5.01 30.32
N GLY A 95 7.58 -3.77 29.83
CA GLY A 95 7.13 -3.50 28.46
C GLY A 95 8.21 -3.69 27.39
N THR A 96 9.48 -3.81 27.76
CA THR A 96 10.58 -4.01 26.80
C THR A 96 10.41 -5.29 26.00
N LEU A 97 9.96 -6.38 26.62
CA LEU A 97 9.78 -7.67 25.96
C LEU A 97 8.64 -7.63 24.92
N PRO A 98 7.42 -7.17 25.25
CA PRO A 98 6.38 -6.96 24.24
C PRO A 98 6.79 -5.98 23.13
N LEU A 99 7.47 -4.88 23.46
CA LEU A 99 7.91 -3.91 22.45
C LEU A 99 8.98 -4.50 21.51
N ALA A 100 9.93 -5.27 22.04
CA ALA A 100 10.91 -5.98 21.23
C ALA A 100 10.25 -7.03 20.33
N PHE A 101 9.24 -7.73 20.85
CA PHE A 101 8.44 -8.66 20.06
C PHE A 101 7.67 -7.96 18.93
N LEU A 102 7.01 -6.83 19.22
CA LEU A 102 6.31 -6.03 18.21
C LEU A 102 7.26 -5.46 17.14
N ALA A 103 8.42 -4.95 17.56
CA ALA A 103 9.42 -4.44 16.64
C ALA A 103 9.99 -5.56 15.75
N GLY A 104 10.36 -6.70 16.34
CA GLY A 104 10.89 -7.86 15.63
C GLY A 104 9.87 -8.47 14.65
N THR A 105 8.62 -8.63 15.09
CA THR A 105 7.53 -9.11 14.21
C THR A 105 7.22 -8.09 13.11
N GLY A 106 7.21 -6.79 13.40
CA GLY A 106 7.07 -5.74 12.40
C GLY A 106 8.18 -5.78 11.34
N ALA A 107 9.44 -5.93 11.77
CA ALA A 107 10.58 -6.07 10.86
C ALA A 107 10.47 -7.35 10.01
N ALA A 108 10.11 -8.49 10.62
CA ALA A 108 9.92 -9.74 9.90
C ALA A 108 8.79 -9.66 8.87
N VAL A 109 7.65 -9.07 9.24
CA VAL A 109 6.51 -8.85 8.34
C VAL A 109 6.88 -7.89 7.22
N ALA A 110 7.65 -6.84 7.48
CA ALA A 110 8.13 -5.92 6.44
C ALA A 110 9.06 -6.64 5.45
N ILE A 111 10.04 -7.41 5.94
CA ILE A 111 10.97 -8.18 5.09
C ILE A 111 10.19 -9.21 4.26
N ALA A 112 9.32 -10.00 4.89
CA ALA A 112 8.50 -10.99 4.20
C ALA A 112 7.53 -10.33 3.21
N GLY A 113 6.96 -9.18 3.56
CA GLY A 113 6.04 -8.40 2.76
C GLY A 113 6.70 -7.80 1.52
N ILE A 114 7.89 -7.22 1.64
CA ILE A 114 8.67 -6.75 0.49
C ILE A 114 9.09 -7.94 -0.38
N SER A 115 9.59 -9.01 0.24
CA SER A 115 10.08 -10.17 -0.50
C SER A 115 8.97 -10.86 -1.30
N ARG A 116 7.82 -11.13 -0.69
CA ARG A 116 6.71 -11.84 -1.35
C ARG A 116 5.77 -10.91 -2.10
N GLY A 117 5.61 -9.67 -1.65
CA GLY A 117 4.68 -8.70 -2.23
C GLY A 117 5.26 -7.95 -3.42
N THR A 118 6.58 -7.74 -3.48
CA THR A 118 7.21 -7.01 -4.58
C THR A 118 8.31 -7.82 -5.26
N LEU A 119 9.38 -8.19 -4.54
CA LEU A 119 10.60 -8.71 -5.16
C LEU A 119 10.38 -10.03 -5.90
N ALA A 120 9.76 -11.02 -5.26
CA ALA A 120 9.53 -12.32 -5.88
C ALA A 120 8.58 -12.24 -7.10
N PRO A 121 7.40 -11.59 -7.03
CA PRO A 121 6.57 -11.39 -8.22
C PRO A 121 7.28 -10.64 -9.34
N GLN A 122 8.08 -9.61 -9.02
CA GLN A 122 8.86 -8.87 -10.01
C GLN A 122 9.90 -9.75 -10.70
N LEU A 123 10.68 -10.53 -9.95
CA LEU A 123 11.66 -11.46 -10.52
C LEU A 123 10.98 -12.54 -11.36
N LEU A 124 9.91 -13.14 -10.85
CA LEU A 124 9.14 -14.14 -11.58
C LEU A 124 8.52 -13.57 -12.86
N SER A 125 8.08 -12.31 -12.86
CA SER A 125 7.54 -11.68 -14.07
C SER A 125 8.57 -11.57 -15.20
N VAL A 126 9.84 -11.30 -14.85
CA VAL A 126 10.95 -11.23 -15.81
C VAL A 126 11.30 -12.64 -16.31
N VAL A 127 11.40 -13.62 -15.41
CA VAL A 127 11.71 -15.02 -15.77
C VAL A 127 10.59 -15.65 -16.61
N ASN A 128 9.34 -15.47 -16.20
CA ASN A 128 8.18 -16.04 -16.87
C ASN A 128 8.01 -15.48 -18.29
N ARG A 129 8.56 -14.30 -18.62
CA ARG A 129 8.54 -13.79 -20.00
C ARG A 129 9.33 -14.67 -20.98
N PHE A 130 10.25 -15.49 -20.46
CA PHE A 130 11.00 -16.48 -21.22
C PHE A 130 10.38 -17.89 -21.16
N SER A 131 9.13 -18.04 -20.69
CA SER A 131 8.48 -19.34 -20.62
C SER A 131 8.26 -19.93 -22.03
N PRO A 132 8.42 -21.25 -22.22
CA PRO A 132 8.23 -21.89 -23.52
C PRO A 132 6.85 -21.65 -24.14
N GLU A 133 5.83 -21.42 -23.31
CA GLU A 133 4.45 -21.15 -23.73
C GLU A 133 4.31 -19.77 -24.39
N LEU A 134 4.99 -18.74 -23.88
CA LEU A 134 4.93 -17.39 -24.44
C LEU A 134 5.84 -17.22 -25.66
N LEU A 135 6.92 -18.01 -25.71
CA LEU A 135 7.89 -17.97 -26.80
C LEU A 135 7.51 -18.85 -28.00
N ARG A 136 6.45 -19.67 -27.87
CA ARG A 136 5.92 -20.50 -28.96
C ARG A 136 4.50 -20.05 -29.32
N ALA A 137 4.29 -19.66 -30.57
CA ALA A 137 2.97 -19.36 -31.11
C ALA A 137 2.66 -20.36 -32.24
N ASN A 138 1.52 -21.06 -32.15
CA ASN A 138 1.04 -21.98 -33.19
C ASN A 138 2.13 -22.96 -33.71
N ALA A 139 2.82 -23.65 -32.78
CA ALA A 139 3.92 -24.58 -33.07
C ALA A 139 5.20 -23.99 -33.72
N GLY A 140 5.25 -22.66 -33.94
CA GLY A 140 6.42 -21.92 -34.41
C GLY A 140 7.07 -21.05 -33.33
N VAL A 141 8.26 -20.52 -33.64
CA VAL A 141 8.99 -19.59 -32.77
C VAL A 141 8.35 -18.20 -32.85
N ASN A 142 7.93 -17.66 -31.70
CA ASN A 142 7.43 -16.29 -31.61
C ASN A 142 8.59 -15.31 -31.45
N TRP A 143 9.20 -14.93 -32.56
CA TRP A 143 10.30 -13.96 -32.58
C TRP A 143 9.93 -12.62 -31.92
N GLY A 144 8.68 -12.16 -32.05
CA GLY A 144 8.20 -10.95 -31.38
C GLY A 144 8.25 -11.06 -29.86
N GLY A 145 7.77 -12.18 -29.31
CA GLY A 145 7.82 -12.46 -27.88
C GLY A 145 9.24 -12.55 -27.32
N ILE A 146 10.18 -13.13 -28.09
CA ILE A 146 11.60 -13.20 -27.71
C ILE A 146 12.22 -11.80 -27.64
N VAL A 147 12.01 -10.98 -28.67
CA VAL A 147 12.54 -9.60 -28.71
C VAL A 147 11.97 -8.77 -27.56
N GLU A 148 10.68 -8.91 -27.28
CA GLU A 148 10.04 -8.23 -26.16
C GLU A 148 10.61 -8.67 -24.81
N ALA A 149 10.79 -9.97 -24.59
CA ALA A 149 11.39 -10.51 -23.38
C ALA A 149 12.82 -9.99 -23.16
N LEU A 150 13.63 -9.95 -24.23
CA LEU A 150 14.98 -9.38 -24.21
C LEU A 150 14.96 -7.88 -23.90
N PHE A 151 14.04 -7.12 -24.50
CA PHE A 151 13.92 -5.70 -24.26
C PHE A 151 13.57 -5.40 -22.79
N ILE A 152 12.62 -6.15 -22.21
CA ILE A 152 12.26 -6.04 -20.79
C ILE A 152 13.46 -6.40 -19.90
N LEU A 153 14.16 -7.50 -20.18
CA LEU A 153 15.33 -7.92 -19.43
C LEU A 153 16.45 -6.86 -19.46
N LEU A 154 16.77 -6.33 -20.65
CA LEU A 154 17.76 -5.27 -20.82
C LEU A 154 17.35 -3.99 -20.09
N GLY A 155 16.06 -3.62 -20.14
CA GLY A 155 15.52 -2.49 -19.40
C GLY A 155 15.72 -2.66 -17.89
N VAL A 156 15.39 -3.83 -17.34
CA VAL A 156 15.59 -4.15 -15.91
C VAL A 156 17.07 -4.07 -15.53
N ILE A 157 17.96 -4.70 -16.30
CA ILE A 157 19.40 -4.67 -16.04
C ILE A 157 19.94 -3.23 -16.09
N SER A 158 19.52 -2.45 -17.08
CA SER A 158 19.96 -1.06 -17.24
C SER A 158 19.52 -0.18 -16.05
N VAL A 159 18.28 -0.34 -15.57
CA VAL A 159 17.79 0.38 -14.37
C VAL A 159 18.52 -0.05 -13.10
N LEU A 160 18.75 -1.35 -12.89
CA LEU A 160 19.52 -1.85 -11.74
C LEU A 160 20.94 -1.28 -11.72
N PHE A 161 21.56 -1.21 -12.89
CA PHE A 161 22.91 -0.67 -13.04
C PHE A 161 22.97 0.82 -12.74
N TYR A 162 21.97 1.60 -13.19
CA TYR A 162 21.82 3.01 -12.84
C TYR A 162 21.77 3.23 -11.32
N PHE A 163 20.95 2.47 -10.60
CA PHE A 163 20.82 2.61 -9.14
C PHE A 163 22.04 2.15 -8.36
N HIS A 164 22.65 1.02 -8.75
CA HIS A 164 23.88 0.53 -8.12
C HIS A 164 24.99 1.59 -8.18
N HIS A 165 25.14 2.24 -9.34
CA HIS A 165 26.16 3.27 -9.51
C HIS A 165 25.82 4.59 -8.80
N HIS A 166 24.54 4.98 -8.75
CA HIS A 166 24.10 6.18 -8.03
C HIS A 166 24.39 6.08 -6.52
N LEU A 167 24.22 4.89 -5.92
CA LEU A 167 24.59 4.65 -4.52
C LEU A 167 26.11 4.65 -4.30
N SER A 168 26.89 4.02 -5.20
CA SER A 168 28.36 4.03 -5.13
C SER A 168 28.97 5.44 -5.27
N ARG A 169 28.31 6.35 -6.00
CA ARG A 169 28.75 7.76 -6.13
C ARG A 169 28.74 8.52 -4.80
N LYS A 170 27.88 8.13 -3.85
CA LYS A 170 27.78 8.76 -2.52
C LYS A 170 28.84 8.25 -1.53
N SER A 171 29.57 7.17 -1.87
CA SER A 171 30.53 6.50 -0.98
C SER A 171 32.01 6.77 -1.29
N GLY A 172 32.35 7.64 -2.24
CA GLY A 172 33.69 8.26 -2.31
C GLY A 172 34.87 7.36 -2.73
N GLY A 173 34.71 6.47 -3.71
CA GLY A 173 35.81 5.61 -4.18
C GLY A 173 35.86 5.38 -5.69
N THR A 174 36.84 6.01 -6.32
CA THR A 174 37.52 5.75 -7.60
C THR A 174 37.14 4.46 -8.36
N GLN A 175 36.61 4.61 -9.59
CA GLN A 175 37.26 4.21 -10.86
C GLN A 175 36.22 4.25 -12.00
N ARG A 176 36.34 5.24 -12.88
CA ARG A 176 35.53 5.38 -14.10
C ARG A 176 35.87 4.25 -15.09
N GLN A 177 34.90 3.40 -15.40
CA GLN A 177 34.93 2.58 -16.61
C GLN A 177 33.94 3.19 -17.62
N LEU A 178 34.44 3.74 -18.73
CA LEU A 178 33.64 4.47 -19.73
C LEU A 178 32.50 3.65 -20.38
N LEU A 179 32.61 2.30 -20.39
CA LEU A 179 31.55 1.40 -20.87
C LEU A 179 30.31 1.37 -19.94
N VAL A 180 30.50 1.77 -18.67
CA VAL A 180 29.46 1.76 -17.60
C VAL A 180 28.57 3.01 -17.69
N GLU A 181 29.09 4.12 -18.22
CA GLU A 181 28.42 5.43 -18.27
C GLU A 181 27.31 5.49 -19.35
N GLY A 182 27.50 4.76 -20.46
CA GLY A 182 26.49 4.61 -21.52
C GLY A 182 25.28 3.78 -21.09
N ILE A 183 25.51 2.63 -20.44
CA ILE A 183 24.43 1.73 -19.97
C ILE A 183 23.64 2.35 -18.82
N SER A 184 24.28 3.15 -17.94
CA SER A 184 23.56 3.86 -16.88
C SER A 184 22.66 4.98 -17.41
N SER A 185 23.02 5.61 -18.52
CA SER A 185 22.21 6.67 -19.14
C SER A 185 20.89 6.14 -19.71
N VAL A 186 20.91 4.91 -20.26
CA VAL A 186 19.70 4.23 -20.73
C VAL A 186 18.75 3.93 -19.56
N GLY A 187 19.28 3.51 -18.40
CA GLY A 187 18.48 3.19 -17.22
C GLY A 187 17.74 4.41 -16.68
N GLN A 188 18.35 5.59 -16.76
CA GLN A 188 17.71 6.86 -16.41
C GLN A 188 16.51 7.18 -17.31
N ILE A 189 16.60 6.89 -18.61
CA ILE A 189 15.50 7.10 -19.56
C ILE A 189 14.34 6.15 -19.23
N PHE A 190 14.62 4.86 -19.03
CA PHE A 190 13.61 3.89 -18.62
C PHE A 190 12.92 4.29 -17.31
N LEU A 191 13.68 4.76 -16.32
CA LEU A 191 13.14 5.25 -15.06
C LEU A 191 12.26 6.48 -15.27
N GLY A 192 12.70 7.44 -16.08
CA GLY A 192 11.94 8.64 -16.41
C GLY A 192 10.61 8.33 -17.11
N ILE A 193 10.63 7.42 -18.08
CA ILE A 193 9.41 6.95 -18.77
C ILE A 193 8.49 6.23 -17.78
N SER A 194 9.03 5.36 -16.92
CA SER A 194 8.23 4.59 -15.95
C SER A 194 7.56 5.50 -14.91
N LEU A 195 8.31 6.44 -14.33
CA LEU A 195 7.77 7.43 -13.41
C LEU A 195 6.77 8.36 -14.09
N GLY A 196 7.02 8.73 -15.35
CA GLY A 196 6.09 9.50 -16.17
C GLY A 196 4.75 8.77 -16.37
N MET A 197 4.80 7.47 -16.71
CA MET A 197 3.59 6.65 -16.83
C MET A 197 2.84 6.52 -15.50
N LEU A 198 3.55 6.32 -14.38
CA LEU A 198 2.92 6.30 -13.05
C LEU A 198 2.24 7.64 -12.72
N PHE A 199 2.91 8.76 -12.99
CA PHE A 199 2.35 10.10 -12.80
C PHE A 199 1.09 10.31 -13.64
N VAL A 200 1.11 9.96 -14.93
CA VAL A 200 -0.06 10.02 -15.80
C VAL A 200 -1.18 9.12 -15.29
N GLY A 201 -0.84 7.92 -14.79
CA GLY A 201 -1.80 7.00 -14.17
C GLY A 201 -2.49 7.60 -12.94
N PHE A 202 -1.72 8.18 -12.01
CA PHE A 202 -2.27 8.86 -10.84
C PHE A 202 -3.12 10.07 -11.20
N PHE A 203 -2.65 10.90 -12.15
CA PHE A 203 -3.39 12.06 -12.60
C PHE A 203 -4.71 11.65 -13.29
N SER A 204 -4.66 10.65 -14.16
CA SER A 204 -5.84 10.11 -14.84
C SER A 204 -6.84 9.52 -13.85
N ALA A 205 -6.38 8.78 -12.84
CA ALA A 205 -7.24 8.26 -11.78
C ALA A 205 -7.90 9.38 -10.96
N ALA A 206 -7.14 10.43 -10.59
CA ALA A 206 -7.66 11.59 -9.88
C ALA A 206 -8.69 12.36 -10.72
N LEU A 207 -8.40 12.59 -12.01
CA LEU A 207 -9.33 13.25 -12.93
C LEU A 207 -10.59 12.42 -13.14
N THR A 208 -10.45 11.11 -13.29
CA THR A 208 -11.59 10.18 -13.41
C THR A 208 -12.46 10.21 -12.14
N ALA A 209 -11.84 10.20 -10.96
CA ALA A 209 -12.56 10.32 -9.69
C ALA A 209 -13.29 11.68 -9.57
N LEU A 210 -12.68 12.77 -10.03
CA LEU A 210 -13.30 14.09 -10.06
C LEU A 210 -14.51 14.12 -11.01
N ILE A 211 -14.37 13.60 -12.22
CA ILE A 211 -15.45 13.51 -13.21
C ILE A 211 -16.59 12.66 -12.65
N ALA A 212 -16.29 11.49 -12.08
CA ALA A 212 -17.28 10.62 -11.45
C ALA A 212 -18.02 11.34 -10.32
N ARG A 213 -17.33 12.14 -9.51
CA ARG A 213 -17.96 12.92 -8.43
C ARG A 213 -18.86 14.04 -8.97
N MET A 214 -18.45 14.72 -10.03
CA MET A 214 -19.27 15.74 -10.69
C MET A 214 -20.52 15.15 -11.37
N LEU A 215 -20.39 14.00 -12.04
CA LEU A 215 -21.51 13.28 -12.64
C LEU A 215 -22.50 12.82 -11.57
N TRP A 216 -22.01 12.20 -10.50
CA TRP A 216 -22.84 11.81 -9.36
C TRP A 216 -23.57 13.00 -8.74
N LEU A 217 -22.91 14.16 -8.60
CA LEU A 217 -23.53 15.38 -8.09
C LEU A 217 -24.64 15.88 -9.02
N LYS A 218 -24.40 15.90 -10.32
CA LYS A 218 -25.40 16.26 -11.34
C LYS A 218 -26.61 15.34 -11.28
N GLU A 219 -26.38 14.03 -11.27
CA GLU A 219 -27.44 13.01 -11.22
C GLU A 219 -28.27 13.14 -9.95
N PHE A 220 -27.63 13.36 -8.80
CA PHE A 220 -28.32 13.58 -7.54
C PHE A 220 -29.21 14.83 -7.57
N ILE A 221 -28.71 15.96 -8.12
CA ILE A 221 -29.49 17.20 -8.24
C ILE A 221 -30.69 16.99 -9.18
N LEU A 222 -30.48 16.32 -10.31
CA LEU A 222 -31.57 16.02 -11.26
C LEU A 222 -32.62 15.11 -10.62
N ALA A 223 -32.21 14.08 -9.89
CA ALA A 223 -33.12 13.19 -9.18
C ALA A 223 -33.94 13.94 -8.11
N LEU A 224 -33.32 14.89 -7.39
CA LEU A 224 -33.99 15.72 -6.40
C LEU A 224 -35.00 16.68 -7.03
N LEU A 225 -34.72 17.19 -8.23
CA LEU A 225 -35.64 18.05 -8.99
C LEU A 225 -36.78 17.28 -9.66
N ALA A 226 -36.55 16.01 -10.01
CA ALA A 226 -37.55 15.15 -10.66
C ALA A 226 -38.58 14.57 -9.68
N GLY A 227 -38.27 14.46 -8.38
CA GLY A 227 -39.13 13.90 -7.33
C GLY A 227 -39.05 12.38 -7.20
#